data_AF-A0A7V6HDS6-F1
#
_entry.id   AF-A0A7V6HDS6-F1
#
_cell.length_a   1.000
_cell.length_b   1.000
_cell.length_c   1.000
_cell.angle_alpha   90.00
_cell.angle_beta   90.00
_cell.angle_gamma   90.00
#
_symmetry.space_group_name_H-M   'P 1'
#
loop_
_entity.id
_entity.type
_entity.pdbx_description
1 polymer ?
#
loop_
_entity_poly.entity_id
_entity_poly.type
_entity_poly.pdbx_seq_one_letter_code
_entity_poly.pdbx_strand_id
1 'polypeptide(L)' 'MIIKALAENTSSDAALGAEHGLSVYIETDHHKILFDTGASGLFAKNAATLGVDLGAVDIVV' A
#
# COMPACT_ATOMS: atom_id res chain seq x y z
N MET A 1 -12.67 5.52 7.53
CA MET A 1 -11.47 4.64 7.54
C MET A 1 -11.40 3.83 6.25
N ILE A 2 -10.26 3.86 5.56
CA ILE A 2 -9.97 3.10 4.34
C ILE A 2 -8.72 2.26 4.59
N ILE A 3 -8.71 1.02 4.08
CA ILE A 3 -7.55 0.14 4.09
C ILE A 3 -7.33 -0.38 2.67
N LYS A 4 -6.10 -0.30 2.17
CA LYS A 4 -5.71 -0.82 0.86
C LYS A 4 -4.45 -1.68 1.01
N ALA A 5 -4.51 -2.91 0.53
CA ALA A 5 -3.30 -3.72 0.38
C ALA A 5 -2.49 -3.18 -0.80
N LEU A 6 -1.26 -2.76 -0.53
CA LEU A 6 -0.31 -2.28 -1.54
C LEU A 6 0.68 -3.38 -1.95
N ALA A 7 0.95 -4.35 -1.08
CA ALA A 7 1.67 -5.58 -1.41
C ALA A 7 1.15 -6.72 -0.53
N GLU A 8 0.97 -7.89 -1.13
CA GLU A 8 0.60 -9.16 -0.51
C GLU A 8 1.13 -10.29 -1.40
N ASN A 9 1.24 -11.50 -0.86
CA ASN A 9 1.69 -12.70 -1.56
C ASN A 9 0.82 -13.04 -2.79
N THR A 10 -0.41 -12.56 -2.82
CA THR A 10 -1.38 -12.80 -3.88
C THR A 10 -2.11 -11.52 -4.28
N SER A 11 -2.65 -11.52 -5.51
CA SER A 11 -3.55 -10.47 -5.98
C SER A 11 -4.67 -11.10 -6.79
N SER A 12 -5.90 -10.66 -6.54
CA SER A 12 -7.06 -10.98 -7.38
C SER A 12 -7.27 -9.97 -8.52
N ASP A 13 -6.55 -8.84 -8.50
CA ASP A 13 -6.62 -7.79 -9.51
C ASP A 13 -5.40 -7.87 -10.42
N ALA A 14 -5.63 -8.08 -11.71
CA ALA A 14 -4.56 -8.19 -12.71
C ALA A 14 -3.78 -6.88 -12.94
N ALA A 15 -4.33 -5.74 -12.51
CA ALA A 15 -3.64 -4.44 -12.57
C ALA A 15 -2.64 -4.24 -11.41
N LEU A 16 -2.71 -5.08 -10.37
CA LEU A 16 -1.83 -5.02 -9.20
C LEU A 16 -0.83 -6.17 -9.23
N GLY A 17 0.44 -5.87 -8.97
CA GLY A 17 1.43 -6.93 -8.76
C GLY A 17 1.28 -7.55 -7.37
N ALA A 18 1.77 -8.78 -7.22
CA ALA A 18 1.90 -9.49 -5.96
C ALA A 18 3.37 -9.89 -5.73
N GLU A 19 3.80 -9.93 -4.47
CA GLU A 19 5.13 -10.38 -4.07
C GLU A 19 5.09 -10.99 -2.68
N HIS A 20 6.06 -11.82 -2.32
CA HIS A 20 6.17 -12.30 -0.95
C HIS A 20 6.58 -11.15 -0.02
N GLY A 21 5.61 -10.56 0.68
CA GLY A 21 5.79 -9.36 1.51
C GLY A 21 4.45 -8.71 1.79
N LEU A 22 4.43 -7.76 2.74
CA LEU A 22 3.23 -7.05 3.11
C LEU A 22 3.46 -5.54 3.04
N SER A 23 2.50 -4.82 2.49
CA SER A 23 2.40 -3.38 2.65
C SER A 23 0.94 -2.97 2.63
N VAL A 24 0.53 -2.13 3.57
CA VAL A 24 -0.86 -1.70 3.73
C VAL A 24 -0.92 -0.20 3.91
N TYR A 25 -1.71 0.46 3.09
CA TYR A 25 -2.08 1.85 3.30
C TYR A 25 -3.36 1.92 4.14
N ILE A 26 -3.31 2.70 5.21
CA ILE A 26 -4.42 2.90 6.14
C ILE A 26 -4.70 4.40 6.22
N GLU A 27 -5.92 4.79 5.88
CA GLU A 27 -6.37 6.17 6.00
C GLU A 27 -7.48 6.26 7.05
N THR A 28 -7.22 7.10 8.04
CA THR A 28 -8.14 7.47 9.10
C THR A 28 -8.52 8.94 8.94
N ASP A 29 -9.44 9.41 9.78
CA ASP A 29 -9.84 10.83 9.76
C ASP A 29 -8.71 11.77 10.23
N HIS A 30 -7.63 11.22 10.83
CA HIS A 30 -6.55 12.00 11.44
C HIS A 30 -5.18 11.75 10.82
N HIS A 31 -4.90 10.52 10.39
CA HIS A 31 -3.59 10.10 9.89
C HIS A 31 -3.72 9.16 8.70
N LYS A 32 -2.74 9.24 7.82
CA LYS A 32 -2.42 8.29 6.75
C LYS A 32 -1.18 7.52 7.14
N ILE A 33 -1.32 6.21 7.23
CA ILE A 33 -0.29 5.31 7.72
C ILE A 33 0.08 4.35 6.59
N LEU A 34 1.38 4.20 6.34
CA LEU A 34 1.93 3.11 5.56
C LEU A 34 2.49 2.06 6.52
N PHE A 35 1.85 0.92 6.60
CA PHE A 35 2.31 -0.20 7.41
C PHE A 35 3.10 -1.16 6.53
N ASP A 36 4.40 -1.29 6.82
CA ASP A 36 5.37 -2.08 6.06
C ASP A 36 5.49 -1.65 4.57
N THR A 37 6.57 -2.08 3.90
CA THR A 37 6.91 -1.69 2.52
C THR A 37 7.10 -2.88 1.59
N GLY A 38 6.73 -4.08 2.02
CA GLY A 38 6.91 -5.29 1.24
C GLY A 38 8.37 -5.65 1.03
N ALA A 39 8.64 -6.44 0.00
CA ALA A 39 9.98 -6.90 -0.35
C ALA A 39 10.67 -6.00 -1.38
N SER A 40 9.92 -5.17 -2.11
CA SER A 40 10.46 -4.30 -3.16
C SER A 40 9.65 -3.01 -3.32
N GLY A 41 9.99 -2.19 -4.33
CA GLY A 41 9.21 -1.00 -4.68
C GLY A 41 7.81 -1.30 -5.26
N LEU A 42 7.30 -2.52 -5.15
CA LEU A 42 5.98 -2.90 -5.64
C LEU A 42 4.85 -2.13 -4.95
N PHE A 43 4.94 -1.92 -3.63
CA PHE A 43 3.92 -1.18 -2.88
C PHE A 43 3.70 0.22 -3.47
N ALA A 44 4.77 0.90 -3.90
CA ALA A 44 4.70 2.23 -4.51
C ALA A 44 4.05 2.21 -5.91
N LYS A 45 4.31 1.15 -6.69
CA LYS A 45 3.65 0.97 -7.99
C LYS A 45 2.15 0.72 -7.82
N ASN A 46 1.78 -0.18 -6.90
CA ASN A 46 0.39 -0.48 -6.60
C ASN A 46 -0.33 0.74 -5.98
N ALA A 47 0.35 1.54 -5.16
CA ALA A 47 -0.18 2.80 -4.64
C ALA A 47 -0.56 3.77 -5.77
N ALA A 48 0.31 3.96 -6.76
CA ALA A 48 0.02 4.78 -7.92
C ALA A 48 -1.19 4.24 -8.72
N THR A 49 -1.25 2.92 -8.96
CA THR A 49 -2.39 2.27 -9.62
C THR A 49 -3.71 2.48 -8.86
N LEU A 50 -3.67 2.46 -7.52
CA LEU A 50 -4.83 2.62 -6.64
C LEU A 50 -5.16 4.07 -6.28
N GLY A 51 -4.47 5.04 -6.88
CA GLY A 51 -4.65 6.48 -6.60
C GLY A 51 -4.30 6.87 -5.17
N VAL A 52 -3.35 6.16 -4.54
CA VAL A 52 -2.82 6.49 -3.21
C VAL A 52 -1.61 7.39 -3.37
N ASP A 53 -1.68 8.57 -2.77
CA ASP A 53 -0.54 9.48 -2.67
C ASP A 53 0.32 9.15 -1.45
N LEU A 54 1.45 8.48 -1.69
CA LEU A 54 2.41 8.14 -0.65
C LEU A 54 3.12 9.38 -0.07
N GLY A 55 3.16 10.51 -0.78
CA GLY A 55 3.73 11.76 -0.27
C GLY A 55 2.88 12.40 0.82
N ALA A 56 1.61 11.98 0.94
CA ALA A 56 0.69 12.41 1.99
C ALA A 56 0.66 11.46 3.21
N VAL A 57 1.51 10.43 3.24
CA VAL A 57 1.61 9.53 4.40
C VAL A 57 2.28 10.26 5.55
N ASP A 58 1.64 10.24 6.72
CA ASP A 58 2.15 10.88 7.93
C ASP A 58 3.15 9.99 8.67
N ILE A 59 2.92 8.67 8.65
CA ILE A 59 3.63 7.70 9.49
C ILE A 59 3.93 6.44 8.68
N VAL A 60 5.16 5.94 8.79
CA VAL A 60 5.54 4.59 8.36
C VAL A 60 5.82 3.74 9.60
N VAL A 61 5.27 2.53 9.64
CA VAL A 61 5.43 1.54 10.73
C VAL A 61 6.07 0.28 10.20
#